data_AF-A0A6C0HTN9-F1
#
_entry.id   AF-A0A6C0HTN9-F1
#
_cell.length_a   1.000
_cell.length_b   1.000
_cell.length_c   1.000
_cell.angle_alpha   90.00
_cell.angle_beta   90.00
_cell.angle_gamma   90.00
#
_symmetry.space_group_name_H-M   'P 1'
#
loop_
_entity.id
_entity.type
_entity.pdbx_description
1 polymer ?
#
loop_
_entity_poly.entity_id
_entity_poly.type
_entity_poly.pdbx_seq_one_letter_code
_entity_poly.pdbx_strand_id
1 'polypeptide(L)'
;MVFEVVKKESRKITDFIFALGYFSEIIMILLVIYLLHSKLFYTIYYLFFILLSGYLNTIFKSIIKEERPDNYKKFLFSEHFSRIKSVYGMPSGHSQNVFFSITYLYLTTKEFFYWVQLLLVLAALMFYERLSFHNHTFLQLIVGAIIGIFLAYLVVLLREQIEIKFINRKNPINPH
;
A
#
# COMPACT_ATOMS: atom_id res chain seq x y z
N MET A 1 -22.29 19.92 -30.48
CA MET A 1 -22.92 18.68 -29.97
C MET A 1 -21.89 17.55 -29.80
N VAL A 2 -21.19 17.13 -30.87
CA VAL A 2 -20.15 16.08 -30.80
C VAL A 2 -19.03 16.40 -29.81
N PHE A 3 -18.53 17.64 -29.81
CA PHE A 3 -17.45 18.08 -28.90
C PHE A 3 -17.84 17.99 -27.41
N GLU A 4 -19.08 18.35 -27.07
CA GLU A 4 -19.59 18.25 -25.69
C GLU A 4 -19.76 16.79 -25.24
N VAL A 5 -20.20 15.91 -26.15
CA VAL A 5 -20.29 14.46 -25.90
C VAL A 5 -18.90 13.88 -25.65
N VAL A 6 -17.91 14.16 -26.50
CA VAL A 6 -16.53 13.70 -26.32
C VAL A 6 -15.93 14.20 -25.00
N LYS A 7 -16.15 15.48 -24.66
CA LYS A 7 -15.68 16.08 -23.41
C LYS A 7 -16.36 15.47 -22.18
N LYS A 8 -17.62 15.07 -22.28
CA LYS A 8 -18.35 14.39 -21.19
C LYS A 8 -17.85 12.96 -20.99
N GLU A 9 -17.67 12.19 -22.06
CA GLU A 9 -17.15 10.81 -21.97
C GLU A 9 -15.70 10.79 -21.47
N SER A 10 -14.85 11.71 -21.95
CA SER A 10 -13.48 11.86 -21.46
C SER A 10 -13.43 12.11 -19.94
N ARG A 11 -14.32 12.96 -19.41
CA ARG A 11 -14.40 13.21 -17.96
C ARG A 11 -14.75 11.96 -17.17
N LYS A 12 -15.73 11.17 -17.63
CA LYS A 12 -16.10 9.91 -16.96
C LYS A 12 -14.93 8.92 -16.88
N ILE A 13 -14.15 8.79 -17.96
CA ILE A 13 -12.97 7.92 -17.99
C ILE A 13 -11.93 8.42 -16.98
N THR A 14 -11.68 9.73 -16.94
CA THR A 14 -10.76 10.33 -15.98
C THR A 14 -11.22 10.12 -14.52
N ASP A 15 -12.51 10.31 -14.23
CA ASP A 15 -13.08 10.08 -12.90
C ASP A 15 -12.97 8.60 -12.48
N PHE A 16 -13.16 7.68 -13.42
CA PHE A 16 -12.96 6.25 -13.19
C PHE A 16 -11.49 5.90 -12.89
N ILE A 17 -10.55 6.46 -13.65
CA ILE A 17 -9.11 6.29 -13.40
C ILE A 17 -8.73 6.82 -12.01
N PHE A 18 -9.25 7.98 -11.62
CA PHE A 18 -9.03 8.51 -10.28
C PHE A 18 -9.67 7.64 -9.20
N ALA A 19 -10.87 7.10 -9.42
CA ALA A 19 -11.47 6.15 -8.50
C ALA A 19 -10.60 4.90 -8.32
N LEU A 20 -10.07 4.34 -9.40
CA LEU A 20 -9.13 3.21 -9.31
C LEU A 20 -7.88 3.57 -8.51
N GLY A 21 -7.27 4.73 -8.76
CA GLY A 21 -6.12 5.20 -7.99
C GLY A 21 -6.43 5.39 -6.50
N TYR A 22 -7.59 5.98 -6.19
CA TYR A 22 -8.04 6.20 -4.82
C TYR A 22 -8.29 4.89 -4.06
N PHE A 23 -8.99 3.93 -4.67
CA PHE A 23 -9.31 2.64 -4.05
C PHE A 23 -8.20 1.59 -4.15
N SER A 24 -7.07 1.91 -4.81
CA SER A 24 -5.97 0.96 -5.06
C SER A 24 -5.47 0.29 -3.79
N GLU A 25 -5.40 0.99 -2.65
CA GLU A 25 -4.96 0.40 -1.37
C GLU A 25 -5.90 -0.74 -0.92
N ILE A 26 -7.22 -0.49 -0.87
CA ILE A 26 -8.20 -1.48 -0.44
C ILE A 26 -8.25 -2.65 -1.44
N ILE A 27 -8.26 -2.35 -2.73
CA ILE A 27 -8.23 -3.36 -3.80
C ILE A 27 -7.00 -4.26 -3.62
N MET A 28 -5.83 -3.67 -3.36
CA MET A 28 -4.59 -4.40 -3.17
C MET A 28 -4.61 -5.27 -1.91
N ILE A 29 -5.18 -4.79 -0.80
CA ILE A 29 -5.38 -5.59 0.41
C ILE A 29 -6.22 -6.82 0.14
N LEU A 30 -7.37 -6.65 -0.52
CA LEU A 30 -8.27 -7.75 -0.86
C LEU A 30 -7.61 -8.76 -1.81
N LEU A 31 -6.86 -8.29 -2.81
CA LEU A 31 -6.11 -9.14 -3.73
C LEU A 31 -5.05 -9.98 -3.01
N VAL A 32 -4.26 -9.40 -2.11
CA VAL A 32 -3.25 -10.17 -1.37
C VAL A 32 -3.91 -11.24 -0.49
N ILE A 33 -5.01 -10.91 0.20
CA ILE A 33 -5.77 -11.89 1.00
C ILE A 33 -6.27 -13.03 0.10
N TYR A 34 -6.85 -12.70 -1.04
CA TYR A 34 -7.34 -13.68 -2.01
C TYR A 34 -6.21 -14.59 -2.51
N LEU A 35 -5.05 -14.03 -2.87
CA LEU A 35 -3.92 -14.82 -3.39
C LEU A 35 -3.26 -15.70 -2.34
N LEU A 36 -3.38 -15.34 -1.06
CA LEU A 36 -2.84 -16.10 0.06
C LEU A 36 -3.90 -16.92 0.82
N HIS A 37 -5.11 -17.07 0.28
CA HIS A 37 -6.24 -17.72 0.97
C HIS A 37 -5.95 -19.13 1.49
N SER A 38 -5.12 -19.91 0.78
CA SER A 38 -4.72 -21.26 1.17
C SER A 38 -3.58 -21.30 2.20
N LYS A 39 -2.94 -20.16 2.47
CA LYS A 39 -1.79 -19.99 3.36
C LYS A 39 -2.16 -19.14 4.57
N LEU A 40 -3.07 -19.65 5.42
CA LEU A 40 -3.64 -18.91 6.56
C LEU A 40 -2.59 -18.20 7.43
N PHE A 41 -1.49 -18.89 7.77
CA PHE A 41 -0.40 -18.32 8.55
C PHE A 41 0.22 -17.07 7.90
N TYR A 42 0.37 -17.08 6.58
CA TYR A 42 0.93 -15.98 5.81
C TYR A 42 -0.07 -14.80 5.75
N THR A 43 -1.34 -15.10 5.51
CA THR A 43 -2.41 -14.09 5.51
C THR A 43 -2.56 -13.39 6.86
N ILE A 44 -2.44 -14.12 7.98
CA ILE A 44 -2.50 -13.53 9.33
C ILE A 44 -1.34 -12.57 9.56
N TYR A 45 -0.11 -12.95 9.17
CA TYR A 45 1.05 -12.05 9.28
C TYR A 45 0.84 -10.79 8.44
N TYR A 46 0.39 -10.94 7.21
CA TYR A 46 0.10 -9.82 6.32
C TYR A 46 -0.89 -8.83 6.97
N LEU A 47 -2.04 -9.33 7.45
CA LEU A 47 -3.09 -8.50 8.07
C LEU A 47 -2.61 -7.80 9.35
N PHE A 48 -1.89 -8.51 10.21
CA PHE A 48 -1.37 -7.91 11.43
C PHE A 48 -0.36 -6.79 11.12
N PHE A 49 0.59 -7.05 10.23
CA PHE A 49 1.68 -6.12 9.97
C PHE A 49 1.28 -4.94 9.06
N ILE A 50 0.26 -5.07 8.21
CA ILE A 50 -0.26 -3.91 7.46
C ILE A 50 -1.00 -2.92 8.39
N LEU A 51 -1.69 -3.41 9.42
CA LEU A 51 -2.28 -2.56 10.46
C LEU A 51 -1.18 -1.89 11.29
N LEU A 52 -0.14 -2.64 11.68
CA LEU A 52 1.03 -2.09 12.37
C LEU A 52 1.76 -1.04 11.50
N SER A 53 1.88 -1.27 10.19
CA SER A 53 2.43 -0.30 9.22
C SER A 53 1.67 1.02 9.28
N GLY A 54 0.33 1.00 9.30
CA GLY A 54 -0.49 2.21 9.44
C GLY A 54 -0.26 2.95 10.77
N TYR A 55 -0.08 2.21 11.87
CA TYR A 55 0.27 2.81 13.16
C TYR A 55 1.67 3.47 13.12
N LEU A 56 2.67 2.77 12.58
CA LEU A 56 4.02 3.31 12.40
C LEU A 56 4.04 4.54 11.50
N ASN A 57 3.23 4.57 10.43
CA ASN A 57 3.10 5.75 9.58
C ASN A 57 2.66 6.98 10.38
N THR A 58 1.72 6.81 11.31
CA THR A 58 1.26 7.90 12.19
C THR A 58 2.38 8.43 13.08
N ILE A 59 3.21 7.53 13.62
CA ILE A 59 4.39 7.89 14.39
C ILE A 59 5.40 8.65 13.51
N PHE A 60 5.74 8.12 12.34
CA PHE A 60 6.69 8.77 11.42
C PHE A 60 6.23 10.16 10.99
N LYS A 61 4.93 10.34 10.71
CA LYS A 61 4.36 11.67 10.42
C LYS A 61 4.54 12.64 11.58
N SER A 62 4.36 12.18 12.81
CA SER A 62 4.53 13.02 14.00
C SER A 62 5.99 13.43 14.26
N ILE A 63 6.95 12.66 13.73
CA ILE A 63 8.39 12.94 13.84
C ILE A 63 8.84 13.87 12.71
N ILE A 64 8.51 13.52 11.45
CA ILE A 64 8.99 14.23 10.27
C ILE A 64 8.30 15.59 10.11
N LYS A 65 6.98 15.65 10.39
CA LYS A 65 6.17 16.87 10.34
C LYS A 65 6.26 17.67 9.02
N GLU A 66 6.58 17.01 7.91
CA GLU A 66 6.56 17.65 6.60
C GLU A 66 5.11 17.85 6.14
N GLU A 67 4.77 19.07 5.77
CA GLU A 67 3.43 19.46 5.36
C GLU A 67 3.05 18.90 3.98
N ARG A 68 1.76 18.79 3.72
CA ARG A 68 1.25 18.49 2.38
C ARG A 68 1.46 19.67 1.43
N PRO A 69 1.41 19.42 0.11
CA PRO A 69 1.34 20.51 -0.86
C PRO A 69 0.18 21.47 -0.57
N ASP A 70 0.41 22.75 -0.88
CA ASP A 70 -0.66 23.76 -0.84
C ASP A 70 -1.81 23.36 -1.77
N ASN A 71 -3.04 23.74 -1.40
CA ASN A 71 -4.26 23.50 -2.17
C ASN A 71 -4.60 22.02 -2.44
N TYR A 72 -4.23 21.10 -1.53
CA TYR A 72 -4.65 19.71 -1.61
C TYR A 72 -6.18 19.57 -1.70
N LYS A 73 -6.65 18.65 -2.55
CA LYS A 73 -8.07 18.46 -2.88
C LYS A 73 -8.54 17.09 -2.45
N LYS A 74 -9.79 17.02 -2.01
CA LYS A 74 -10.45 15.73 -1.77
C LYS A 74 -10.91 15.12 -3.08
N PHE A 75 -10.68 13.83 -3.29
CA PHE A 75 -11.34 13.10 -4.36
C PHE A 75 -12.77 12.76 -3.94
N LEU A 76 -12.95 12.16 -2.76
CA LEU A 76 -14.27 11.92 -2.17
C LEU A 76 -14.62 13.00 -1.13
N PHE A 77 -15.87 13.46 -1.14
CA PHE A 77 -16.37 14.39 -0.11
C PHE A 77 -16.20 13.84 1.32
N SER A 78 -16.29 12.52 1.48
CA SER A 78 -16.11 11.79 2.74
C SER A 78 -14.65 11.72 3.24
N GLU A 79 -13.67 12.22 2.49
CA GLU A 79 -12.29 12.28 2.97
C GLU A 79 -12.18 13.21 4.17
N HIS A 80 -11.86 12.64 5.34
CA HIS A 80 -11.64 13.39 6.57
C HIS A 80 -10.20 13.88 6.67
N PHE A 81 -9.93 15.05 6.08
CA PHE A 81 -8.76 15.84 6.43
C PHE A 81 -8.99 16.54 7.78
N SER A 82 -8.74 15.86 8.89
CA SER A 82 -8.82 16.47 10.23
C SER A 82 -7.59 17.36 10.50
N ARG A 83 -7.79 18.57 11.05
CA ARG A 83 -6.75 19.61 11.27
C ARG A 83 -5.44 19.14 11.93
N ILE A 84 -5.42 18.02 12.64
CA ILE A 84 -4.23 17.50 13.34
C ILE A 84 -3.55 16.33 12.58
N LYS A 85 -4.30 15.47 11.89
CA LYS A 85 -3.75 14.37 11.06
C LYS A 85 -3.56 14.75 9.59
N SER A 86 -4.18 15.84 9.13
CA SER A 86 -4.24 16.20 7.71
C SER A 86 -3.15 17.14 7.23
N VAL A 87 -2.39 17.75 8.15
CA VAL A 87 -1.36 18.71 7.82
C VAL A 87 -0.12 18.00 7.27
N TYR A 88 0.27 16.87 7.87
CA TYR A 88 1.51 16.18 7.49
C TYR A 88 1.35 15.17 6.36
N GLY A 89 2.12 15.38 5.30
CA GLY A 89 2.15 14.58 4.08
C GLY A 89 3.20 13.46 4.11
N MET A 90 4.33 13.65 4.79
CA MET A 90 5.42 12.66 4.81
C MET A 90 5.41 11.76 6.05
N PRO A 91 5.56 10.43 5.90
CA PRO A 91 5.50 9.67 4.65
C PRO A 91 4.05 9.41 4.20
N SER A 92 3.85 9.19 2.90
CA SER A 92 2.52 8.80 2.40
C SER A 92 2.12 7.40 2.89
N GLY A 93 1.05 7.32 3.69
CA GLY A 93 0.51 6.04 4.18
C GLY A 93 -0.03 5.14 3.07
N HIS A 94 -0.69 5.72 2.05
CA HIS A 94 -1.16 4.97 0.88
C HIS A 94 0.01 4.30 0.15
N SER A 95 1.07 5.06 -0.13
CA SER A 95 2.27 4.52 -0.77
C SER A 95 2.95 3.46 0.10
N GLN A 96 3.06 3.70 1.40
CA GLN A 96 3.62 2.73 2.35
C GLN A 96 2.86 1.41 2.34
N ASN A 97 1.52 1.42 2.41
CA ASN A 97 0.73 0.20 2.44
C ASN A 97 0.73 -0.51 1.08
N VAL A 98 0.62 0.23 -0.03
CA VAL A 98 0.70 -0.35 -1.39
C VAL A 98 2.01 -1.08 -1.61
N PHE A 99 3.15 -0.44 -1.30
CA PHE A 99 4.45 -1.05 -1.50
C PHE A 99 4.78 -2.13 -0.47
N PHE A 100 4.22 -2.05 0.74
CA PHE A 100 4.22 -3.16 1.69
C PHE A 100 3.52 -4.38 1.09
N SER A 101 2.32 -4.23 0.54
CA SER A 101 1.54 -5.32 -0.05
C SER A 101 2.20 -5.96 -1.27
N ILE A 102 2.72 -5.14 -2.19
CA ILE A 102 3.47 -5.62 -3.36
C ILE A 102 4.67 -6.46 -2.92
N THR A 103 5.49 -5.90 -2.03
CA THR A 103 6.74 -6.54 -1.58
C THR A 103 6.46 -7.80 -0.79
N TYR A 104 5.48 -7.76 0.12
CA TYR A 104 5.07 -8.91 0.90
C TYR A 104 4.60 -10.05 0.02
N LEU A 105 3.72 -9.77 -0.96
CA LEU A 105 3.22 -10.77 -1.88
C LEU A 105 4.38 -11.37 -2.69
N TYR A 106 5.21 -10.52 -3.30
CA TYR A 106 6.34 -10.95 -4.12
C TYR A 106 7.32 -11.83 -3.34
N LEU A 107 7.76 -11.41 -2.15
CA LEU A 107 8.70 -12.19 -1.35
C LEU A 107 8.08 -13.49 -0.82
N THR A 108 6.77 -13.52 -0.62
CA THR A 108 6.03 -14.70 -0.14
C THR A 108 5.81 -15.74 -1.23
N THR A 109 5.47 -15.31 -2.45
CA THR A 109 5.20 -16.22 -3.56
C THR A 109 6.47 -16.54 -4.34
N LYS A 110 7.43 -15.61 -4.37
CA LYS A 110 8.61 -15.60 -5.26
C LYS A 110 8.25 -15.68 -6.75
N GLU A 111 7.00 -15.36 -7.08
CA GLU A 111 6.44 -15.44 -8.43
C GLU A 111 6.20 -14.02 -8.96
N PHE A 112 6.98 -13.63 -9.97
CA PHE A 112 6.83 -12.36 -10.68
C PHE A 112 6.03 -12.55 -11.98
N PHE A 113 4.80 -13.07 -11.88
CA PHE A 113 3.96 -13.24 -13.06
C PHE A 113 2.95 -12.09 -13.18
N TYR A 114 1.65 -12.35 -13.21
CA TYR A 114 0.67 -11.34 -13.60
C TYR A 114 0.17 -10.49 -12.42
N TRP A 115 0.14 -11.06 -11.23
CA TRP A 115 -0.41 -10.37 -10.05
C TRP A 115 0.46 -9.21 -9.58
N VAL A 116 1.78 -9.41 -9.49
CA VAL A 116 2.70 -8.33 -9.10
C VAL A 116 2.68 -7.19 -10.12
N GLN A 117 2.60 -7.50 -11.42
CA GLN A 117 2.46 -6.49 -12.47
C GLN A 117 1.15 -5.70 -12.33
N LEU A 118 0.02 -6.38 -12.09
CA LEU A 118 -1.25 -5.71 -11.81
C LEU A 118 -1.16 -4.80 -10.59
N LEU A 119 -0.51 -5.24 -9.51
CA LEU A 119 -0.32 -4.41 -8.32
C LEU A 119 0.56 -3.18 -8.61
N LEU A 120 1.59 -3.30 -9.45
CA LEU A 120 2.40 -2.15 -9.88
C LEU A 120 1.59 -1.15 -10.73
N VAL A 121 0.66 -1.63 -11.57
CA VAL A 121 -0.27 -0.75 -12.30
C VAL A 121 -1.16 0.00 -11.32
N LEU A 122 -1.74 -0.67 -10.32
CA LEU A 122 -2.53 -0.02 -9.27
C LEU A 122 -1.70 1.00 -8.47
N ALA A 123 -0.42 0.69 -8.19
CA ALA A 123 0.48 1.64 -7.54
C ALA A 123 0.71 2.89 -8.40
N ALA A 124 0.89 2.74 -9.72
CA ALA A 124 1.03 3.86 -10.64
C ALA A 124 -0.24 4.71 -10.71
N LEU A 125 -1.43 4.08 -10.72
CA LEU A 125 -2.72 4.78 -10.66
C LEU A 125 -2.88 5.55 -9.35
N MET A 126 -2.46 4.97 -8.23
CA MET A 126 -2.45 5.65 -6.93
C MET A 126 -1.49 6.85 -6.94
N PHE A 127 -0.28 6.72 -7.49
CA PHE A 127 0.64 7.86 -7.65
C PHE A 127 0.00 8.97 -8.48
N TYR A 128 -0.58 8.61 -9.63
CA TYR A 128 -1.23 9.55 -10.51
C TYR A 128 -2.38 10.30 -9.81
N GLU A 129 -3.25 9.60 -9.08
CA GLU A 129 -4.32 10.21 -8.30
C GLU A 129 -3.75 11.14 -7.21
N ARG A 130 -2.81 10.67 -6.38
CA ARG A 130 -2.30 11.45 -5.25
C ARG A 130 -1.57 12.72 -5.68
N LEU A 131 -0.87 12.67 -6.81
CA LEU A 131 -0.22 13.84 -7.41
C LEU A 131 -1.24 14.80 -8.05
N SER A 132 -2.23 14.27 -8.78
CA SER A 132 -3.26 15.09 -9.44
C SER A 132 -4.11 15.87 -8.43
N PHE A 133 -4.39 15.26 -7.27
CA PHE A 133 -5.16 15.89 -6.18
C PHE A 133 -4.28 16.69 -5.20
N HIS A 134 -2.96 16.78 -5.44
CA HIS A 134 -2.01 17.48 -4.58
C HIS A 134 -2.01 16.96 -3.13
N ASN A 135 -2.39 15.68 -2.94
CA ASN A 135 -2.48 15.05 -1.63
C ASN A 135 -1.09 14.78 -1.04
N HIS A 136 -0.10 14.59 -1.91
CA HIS A 136 1.29 14.32 -1.58
C HIS A 136 2.24 14.86 -2.65
N THR A 137 3.46 15.20 -2.26
CA THR A 137 4.57 15.40 -3.22
C THR A 137 5.08 14.05 -3.73
N PHE A 138 5.82 14.06 -4.84
CA PHE A 138 6.48 12.85 -5.35
C PHE A 138 7.44 12.25 -4.31
N LEU A 139 8.20 13.08 -3.61
CA LEU A 139 9.12 12.64 -2.55
C LEU A 139 8.38 11.95 -1.40
N GLN A 140 7.24 12.49 -0.97
CA GLN A 140 6.41 11.89 0.08
C GLN A 140 5.89 10.49 -0.29
N LEU A 141 5.57 10.30 -1.58
CA LEU A 141 5.17 8.99 -2.11
C LEU A 141 6.37 8.02 -2.14
N ILE A 142 7.54 8.46 -2.61
CA ILE A 142 8.75 7.63 -2.66
C ILE A 142 9.19 7.20 -1.25
N VAL A 143 9.20 8.10 -0.28
CA VAL A 143 9.59 7.76 1.10
C VAL A 143 8.60 6.79 1.73
N GLY A 144 7.30 6.98 1.48
CA GLY A 144 6.29 6.00 1.86
C GLY A 144 6.58 4.62 1.27
N ALA A 145 6.88 4.56 -0.04
CA ALA A 145 7.20 3.32 -0.72
C ALA A 145 8.41 2.60 -0.11
N ILE A 146 9.50 3.34 0.15
CA ILE A 146 10.73 2.80 0.76
C ILE A 146 10.43 2.19 2.13
N ILE A 147 9.67 2.89 2.98
CA ILE A 147 9.27 2.38 4.30
C ILE A 147 8.43 1.11 4.15
N GLY A 148 7.48 1.10 3.20
CA GLY A 148 6.63 -0.06 2.93
C GLY A 148 7.43 -1.29 2.52
N ILE A 149 8.35 -1.14 1.56
CA ILE A 149 9.26 -2.21 1.09
C ILE A 149 10.10 -2.74 2.26
N PHE A 150 10.71 -1.83 3.02
CA PHE A 150 11.56 -2.20 4.16
C PHE A 150 10.80 -2.98 5.23
N LEU A 151 9.61 -2.51 5.62
CA LEU A 151 8.78 -3.21 6.59
C LEU A 151 8.35 -4.59 6.08
N ALA A 152 7.91 -4.71 4.83
CA ALA A 152 7.53 -6.00 4.25
C ALA A 152 8.70 -7.00 4.25
N TYR A 153 9.90 -6.54 3.90
CA TYR A 153 11.11 -7.35 3.95
C TYR A 153 11.39 -7.88 5.36
N LEU A 154 11.36 -7.01 6.38
CA LEU A 154 11.54 -7.42 7.78
C LEU A 154 10.49 -8.43 8.23
N VAL A 155 9.24 -8.24 7.83
CA VAL A 155 8.13 -9.14 8.20
C VAL A 155 8.31 -10.51 7.58
N VAL A 156 8.72 -10.59 6.31
CA VAL A 156 9.00 -11.89 5.68
C VAL A 156 10.15 -12.60 6.37
N LEU A 157 11.25 -11.90 6.66
CA LEU A 157 12.37 -12.48 7.41
C LEU A 157 11.95 -13.01 8.79
N LEU A 158 11.19 -12.22 9.54
CA LEU A 158 10.69 -12.63 10.85
C LEU A 158 9.80 -13.88 10.75
N ARG A 159 8.88 -13.90 9.78
CA ARG A 159 7.98 -15.03 9.54
C ARG A 159 8.76 -16.30 9.22
N GLU A 160 9.74 -16.22 8.32
CA GLU A 160 10.59 -17.36 7.93
C GLU A 160 11.38 -17.92 9.12
N GLN A 161 11.94 -17.05 9.97
CA GLN A 161 12.64 -17.49 11.19
C GLN A 161 11.72 -18.23 12.17
N ILE A 162 10.47 -17.77 12.31
CA ILE A 162 9.49 -18.41 13.19
C ILE A 162 9.04 -19.76 12.61
N GLU A 163 8.83 -19.83 11.31
CA GLU A 163 8.47 -21.06 10.60
C GLU A 163 9.57 -22.14 10.73
N ILE A 164 10.84 -21.77 10.52
CA ILE A 164 11.98 -22.67 10.71
C ILE A 164 12.06 -23.18 12.15
N LYS A 165 11.92 -22.30 13.15
CA LYS A 165 11.93 -22.70 14.57
C LYS A 165 10.78 -23.66 14.90
N PHE A 166 9.60 -23.45 14.31
CA PHE A 166 8.44 -24.32 14.52
C PHE A 166 8.63 -25.70 13.88
N ILE A 167 9.19 -25.77 12.67
CA ILE A 167 9.52 -27.03 11.99
C ILE A 167 10.58 -27.80 12.79
N ASN A 168 11.65 -27.15 13.23
CA ASN A 168 12.72 -27.78 14.02
C ASN A 168 12.21 -28.32 15.36
N ARG A 169 11.21 -27.67 15.98
CA ARG A 169 10.56 -28.18 17.20
C ARG A 169 9.71 -29.42 16.95
N LYS A 170 9.08 -29.53 15.77
CA LYS A 170 8.27 -30.70 15.39
C LYS A 170 9.11 -31.89 14.96
N ASN A 171 10.26 -31.62 14.35
CA ASN A 171 11.21 -32.64 13.90
C ASN A 171 12.55 -32.42 14.63
N PRO A 172 12.67 -32.78 15.92
CA PRO A 172 13.96 -32.78 16.59
C PRO A 172 14.81 -33.85 15.92
N ILE A 173 15.63 -33.48 14.94
CA ILE A 173 16.71 -34.34 14.49
C ILE A 173 17.58 -34.55 15.73
N ASN A 174 17.60 -35.79 16.20
CA ASN A 174 18.35 -36.25 17.35
C ASN A 174 19.80 -35.79 17.19
N PRO A 175 20.29 -34.81 17.95
CA PRO A 175 21.71 -34.47 17.92
C PRO A 175 22.41 -35.58 18.69
N HIS A 176 23.04 -36.50 17.95
CA HIS A 176 24.09 -37.36 18.48
C HIS A 176 25.20 -36.52 19.09
#